data_AF-A0A830BR86-F1
#
_entry.id   AF-A0A830BR86-F1
#
_cell.length_a   1.000
_cell.length_b   1.000
_cell.length_c   1.000
_cell.angle_alpha   90.00
_cell.angle_beta   90.00
_cell.angle_gamma   90.00
#
_symmetry.space_group_name_H-M   'P 1'
#
loop_
_entity.id
_entity.type
_entity.pdbx_description
1 polymer ?
#
loop_
_entity_poly.entity_id
_entity_poly.type
_entity_poly.pdbx_seq_one_letter_code
_entity_poly.pdbx_strand_id
1 'polypeptide(L)'
;SCEHYRRRCKIRVPCCDQIFTCRHCHNEAASALSNPKERHEIVRHDVKQVICAVCDTEQHVLSIISLCCEALFELWRHVFKFYDDDITKNQFHCNDCDICRVGRRDNYFHCPKCGSCYAISLRDNHLYVEDSMKNHCPICYEFLFDSTKQTTILKCGHTMHVECYEEMFKSLKRMNKLFYRNYEF
;
A
#
# COMPACT_ATOMS: atom_id res chain seq x y z
N SER A 1 -15.30 -8.54 -0.63
CA SER A 1 -14.11 -8.50 0.24
C SER A 1 -12.97 -9.32 -0.33
N CYS A 2 -11.73 -8.92 -0.06
CA CYS A 2 -10.50 -9.68 -0.34
C CYS A 2 -9.59 -9.66 0.89
N GLU A 3 -8.39 -10.23 0.81
CA GLU A 3 -7.40 -10.20 1.89
C GLU A 3 -6.89 -8.79 2.21
N HIS A 4 -6.89 -7.87 1.23
CA HIS A 4 -6.43 -6.50 1.43
C HIS A 4 -7.47 -5.63 2.13
N TYR A 5 -8.73 -5.70 1.67
CA TYR A 5 -9.82 -4.83 2.14
C TYR A 5 -11.13 -5.58 2.34
N ARG A 6 -11.84 -5.26 3.42
CA ARG A 6 -13.21 -5.70 3.64
C ARG A 6 -14.16 -4.66 3.06
N ARG A 7 -14.61 -4.87 1.82
CA ARG A 7 -15.54 -3.95 1.15
C ARG A 7 -16.65 -4.67 0.42
N ARG A 8 -17.80 -4.00 0.29
CA ARG A 8 -18.96 -4.47 -0.48
C ARG A 8 -19.07 -3.84 -1.87
N CYS A 9 -17.96 -3.43 -2.44
CA CYS A 9 -17.87 -2.95 -3.82
C CYS A 9 -16.66 -3.57 -4.56
N LYS A 10 -16.76 -3.60 -5.89
CA LYS A 10 -15.66 -3.87 -6.82
C LYS A 10 -15.33 -2.57 -7.56
N ILE A 11 -14.14 -2.49 -8.14
CA ILE A 11 -13.73 -1.36 -8.99
C ILE A 11 -13.63 -1.84 -10.43
N ARG A 12 -13.98 -0.98 -11.38
CA ARG A 12 -13.49 -1.13 -12.75
C ARG A 12 -12.14 -0.44 -12.88
N VAL A 13 -11.16 -1.20 -13.33
CA VAL A 13 -9.79 -0.71 -13.47
C VAL A 13 -9.65 -0.03 -14.84
N PRO A 14 -9.26 1.25 -14.93
CA PRO A 14 -9.26 2.01 -16.18
C PRO A 14 -8.13 1.62 -17.13
N CYS A 15 -7.11 0.90 -16.64
CA CYS A 15 -5.98 0.45 -17.45
C CYS A 15 -6.34 -0.71 -18.39
N CYS A 16 -7.34 -1.53 -18.05
CA CYS A 16 -7.70 -2.71 -18.84
C CYS A 16 -9.20 -3.05 -18.80
N ASP A 17 -10.04 -2.18 -18.24
CA ASP A 17 -11.50 -2.30 -18.08
C ASP A 17 -12.00 -3.54 -17.33
N GLN A 18 -11.09 -4.28 -16.69
CA GLN A 18 -11.42 -5.43 -15.87
C GLN A 18 -12.05 -5.02 -14.53
N ILE A 19 -12.71 -5.98 -13.87
CA ILE A 19 -13.37 -5.75 -12.58
C ILE A 19 -12.60 -6.48 -11.48
N PHE A 20 -12.19 -5.75 -10.45
CA PHE A 20 -11.45 -6.31 -9.33
C PHE A 20 -12.01 -5.91 -7.97
N THR A 21 -11.78 -6.79 -6.99
CA THR A 21 -12.15 -6.54 -5.60
C THR A 21 -11.23 -5.52 -4.92
N CYS A 22 -10.07 -5.15 -5.46
CA CYS A 22 -9.35 -3.91 -5.11
C CYS A 22 -8.18 -3.67 -6.07
N ARG A 23 -7.45 -2.56 -5.88
CA ARG A 23 -6.25 -2.26 -6.67
C ARG A 23 -5.12 -3.28 -6.46
N HIS A 24 -4.97 -3.82 -5.25
CA HIS A 24 -3.91 -4.80 -4.95
C HIS A 24 -4.21 -6.14 -5.64
N CYS A 25 -5.46 -6.62 -5.56
CA CYS A 25 -5.87 -7.81 -6.33
C CYS A 25 -5.63 -7.64 -7.84
N HIS A 26 -5.86 -6.45 -8.38
CA HIS A 26 -5.54 -6.16 -9.78
C HIS A 26 -4.03 -6.24 -10.03
N ASN A 27 -3.22 -5.51 -9.26
CA ASN A 27 -1.78 -5.47 -9.47
C ASN A 27 -1.13 -6.85 -9.30
N GLU A 28 -1.56 -7.64 -8.31
CA GLU A 28 -1.10 -9.02 -8.14
C GLU A 28 -1.41 -9.89 -9.36
N ALA A 29 -2.63 -9.81 -9.89
CA ALA A 29 -3.01 -10.54 -11.09
C ALA A 29 -2.23 -10.07 -12.33
N ALA A 30 -2.08 -8.74 -12.50
CA ALA A 30 -1.38 -8.15 -13.63
C ALA A 30 0.14 -8.43 -13.59
N SER A 31 0.76 -8.45 -12.40
CA SER A 31 2.17 -8.81 -12.23
C SER A 31 2.44 -10.30 -12.50
N ALA A 32 1.46 -11.17 -12.27
CA ALA A 32 1.56 -12.61 -12.50
C ALA A 32 1.42 -13.02 -13.97
N LEU A 33 1.13 -12.09 -14.89
CA LEU A 33 0.99 -12.38 -16.32
C LEU A 33 2.27 -12.94 -16.93
N SER A 34 2.12 -13.97 -17.76
CA SER A 34 3.21 -14.65 -18.45
C SER A 34 3.95 -13.73 -19.42
N ASN A 35 3.22 -12.87 -20.14
CA ASN A 35 3.81 -11.88 -21.05
C ASN A 35 4.25 -10.63 -20.26
N PRO A 36 5.56 -10.33 -20.15
CA PRO A 36 6.03 -9.17 -19.40
C PRO A 36 5.52 -7.84 -19.95
N LYS A 37 5.18 -7.76 -21.25
CA LYS A 37 4.67 -6.54 -21.88
C LYS A 37 3.23 -6.20 -21.47
N GLU A 38 2.49 -7.18 -20.95
CA GLU A 38 1.12 -6.99 -20.48
C GLU A 38 1.07 -6.71 -18.98
N ARG A 39 2.19 -6.81 -18.26
CA ARG A 39 2.25 -6.46 -16.84
C ARG A 39 2.11 -4.95 -16.68
N HIS A 40 1.21 -4.55 -15.79
CA HIS A 40 0.92 -3.15 -15.53
C HIS A 40 0.37 -2.99 -14.12
N GLU A 41 0.39 -1.75 -13.63
CA GLU A 41 -0.24 -1.37 -12.38
C GLU A 41 -1.30 -0.31 -12.64
N ILE A 42 -2.34 -0.33 -11.83
CA ILE A 42 -3.39 0.69 -11.88
C ILE A 42 -2.93 1.98 -11.16
N VAL A 43 -3.14 3.11 -11.82
CA VAL A 43 -3.10 4.43 -11.17
C VAL A 43 -4.37 4.62 -10.35
N ARG A 44 -4.24 4.61 -9.01
CA ARG A 44 -5.38 4.60 -8.09
C ARG A 44 -6.35 5.77 -8.30
N HIS A 45 -5.83 6.94 -8.69
CA HIS A 45 -6.63 8.15 -8.90
C HIS A 45 -7.49 8.10 -10.16
N ASP A 46 -7.20 7.19 -11.09
CA ASP A 46 -7.95 7.07 -12.35
C ASP A 46 -9.23 6.24 -12.21
N VAL A 47 -9.41 5.54 -11.08
CA VAL A 47 -10.65 4.80 -10.81
C VAL A 47 -11.83 5.77 -10.74
N LYS A 48 -12.80 5.61 -11.64
CA LYS A 48 -14.02 6.42 -11.72
C LYS A 48 -15.30 5.63 -11.46
N GLN A 49 -15.24 4.30 -11.57
CA GLN A 49 -16.41 3.44 -11.49
C GLN A 49 -16.27 2.37 -10.40
N VAL A 50 -17.36 2.13 -9.70
CA VAL A 50 -17.52 1.07 -8.69
C VAL A 50 -18.75 0.25 -9.01
N ILE A 51 -18.69 -1.04 -8.71
CA ILE A 51 -19.79 -1.99 -8.87
C ILE A 51 -20.19 -2.49 -7.49
N CYS A 52 -21.46 -2.36 -7.14
CA CYS A 52 -21.99 -2.86 -5.87
C CYS A 52 -21.90 -4.39 -5.82
N ALA A 53 -21.34 -4.97 -4.75
CA ALA A 53 -21.25 -6.42 -4.61
C ALA A 53 -22.56 -7.09 -4.16
N VAL A 54 -23.62 -6.31 -3.88
CA VAL A 54 -24.92 -6.79 -3.40
C VAL A 54 -25.97 -6.80 -4.51
N CYS A 55 -26.01 -5.74 -5.33
CA CYS A 55 -27.02 -5.57 -6.37
C CYS A 55 -26.43 -5.44 -7.79
N ASP A 56 -25.11 -5.57 -7.93
CA ASP A 56 -24.36 -5.45 -9.19
C ASP A 56 -24.55 -4.13 -9.96
N THR A 57 -25.14 -3.11 -9.32
CA THR A 57 -25.26 -1.78 -9.92
C THR A 57 -23.89 -1.13 -10.04
N GLU A 58 -23.59 -0.71 -11.26
CA GLU A 58 -22.43 0.10 -11.57
C GLU A 58 -22.75 1.58 -11.42
N GLN A 59 -21.85 2.31 -10.77
CA GLN A 59 -22.03 3.74 -10.50
C GLN A 59 -20.69 4.47 -10.44
N HIS A 60 -20.75 5.78 -10.61
CA HIS A 60 -19.57 6.63 -10.49
C HIS A 60 -19.16 6.78 -9.02
N VAL A 61 -17.85 6.82 -8.76
CA VAL A 61 -17.26 6.91 -7.41
C VAL A 61 -17.80 8.12 -6.62
N LEU A 62 -18.16 9.20 -7.31
CA LEU A 62 -18.63 10.45 -6.71
C LEU A 62 -20.17 10.57 -6.58
N SER A 63 -20.93 9.64 -7.16
CA SER A 63 -22.40 9.69 -7.16
C SER A 63 -22.95 8.30 -6.88
N ILE A 64 -23.09 7.99 -5.59
CA ILE A 64 -23.76 6.78 -5.13
C ILE A 64 -25.24 7.08 -5.04
N ILE A 65 -26.05 6.34 -5.81
CA ILE A 65 -27.48 6.65 -6.03
C ILE A 65 -28.39 5.55 -5.45
N SER A 66 -27.87 4.36 -5.11
CA SER A 66 -28.70 3.26 -4.61
C SER A 66 -28.71 3.15 -3.08
N LEU A 67 -29.91 2.96 -2.51
CA LEU A 67 -30.16 2.77 -1.07
C LEU A 67 -29.38 1.58 -0.47
N CYS A 68 -29.17 0.52 -1.26
CA CYS A 68 -28.31 -0.62 -0.88
C CYS A 68 -26.84 -0.23 -0.72
N CYS A 69 -26.43 0.85 -1.37
CA CYS A 69 -25.11 1.42 -1.28
C CYS A 69 -25.03 2.53 -0.23
N GLU A 70 -26.09 3.24 0.17
CA GLU A 70 -26.00 4.34 1.16
C GLU A 70 -25.34 3.92 2.49
N ALA A 71 -25.59 2.69 2.96
CA ALA A 71 -24.95 2.13 4.16
C ALA A 71 -23.44 1.80 3.99
N LEU A 72 -22.89 1.81 2.77
CA LEU A 72 -21.44 1.71 2.51
C LEU A 72 -20.70 3.02 2.80
N PHE A 73 -21.42 4.14 2.96
CA PHE A 73 -20.84 5.49 2.85
C PHE A 73 -21.07 6.41 4.05
N GLU A 74 -21.67 5.91 5.13
CA GLU A 74 -21.96 6.68 6.35
C GLU A 74 -20.71 7.30 7.02
N LEU A 75 -19.48 6.85 6.70
CA LEU A 75 -18.29 7.30 7.43
C LEU A 75 -17.32 8.22 6.68
N TRP A 76 -17.31 8.34 5.33
CA TRP A 76 -16.21 9.05 4.63
C TRP A 76 -16.68 9.89 3.44
N ARG A 77 -17.32 11.03 3.73
CA ARG A 77 -17.64 12.07 2.73
C ARG A 77 -16.37 12.69 2.11
N HIS A 78 -16.37 12.73 0.78
CA HIS A 78 -15.76 13.75 -0.10
C HIS A 78 -14.25 13.85 -0.33
N VAL A 79 -13.37 12.99 0.19
CA VAL A 79 -11.93 13.08 -0.21
C VAL A 79 -11.32 11.75 -0.64
N PHE A 80 -11.95 10.59 -0.37
CA PHE A 80 -11.22 9.31 -0.40
C PHE A 80 -11.89 8.21 -1.22
N LYS A 81 -11.17 7.74 -2.24
CA LYS A 81 -11.50 6.53 -3.03
C LYS A 81 -11.07 5.24 -2.31
N PHE A 82 -11.21 5.19 -0.98
CA PHE A 82 -10.74 4.09 -0.14
C PHE A 82 -11.92 3.46 0.61
N TYR A 83 -12.04 2.14 0.51
CA TYR A 83 -13.21 1.39 0.95
C TYR A 83 -12.75 0.20 1.80
N ASP A 84 -12.77 0.34 3.12
CA ASP A 84 -12.49 -0.73 4.07
C ASP A 84 -13.43 -0.60 5.28
N ASP A 85 -14.36 -1.53 5.41
CA ASP A 85 -15.39 -1.57 6.47
C ASP A 85 -14.80 -2.01 7.83
N ASP A 86 -13.53 -2.41 7.87
CA ASP A 86 -12.86 -2.83 9.11
C ASP A 86 -12.35 -1.63 9.91
N ILE A 87 -13.21 -1.10 10.78
CA ILE A 87 -12.90 0.02 11.68
C ILE A 87 -11.83 -0.31 12.74
N THR A 88 -11.51 -1.59 12.97
CA THR A 88 -10.56 -2.00 14.02
C THR A 88 -9.11 -1.69 13.64
N LYS A 89 -8.83 -1.55 12.34
CA LYS A 89 -7.52 -1.14 11.81
C LYS A 89 -7.18 0.32 12.14
N ASN A 90 -8.15 1.09 12.65
CA ASN A 90 -7.99 2.50 13.01
C ASN A 90 -7.34 3.33 11.89
N GLN A 91 -7.90 3.25 10.69
CA GLN A 91 -7.39 3.95 9.53
C GLN A 91 -7.49 5.46 9.73
N PHE A 92 -6.54 6.20 9.17
CA PHE A 92 -6.59 7.66 9.10
C PHE A 92 -6.04 8.12 7.76
N HIS A 93 -6.48 9.28 7.30
CA HIS A 93 -5.94 9.87 6.09
C HIS A 93 -4.92 10.95 6.40
N CYS A 94 -3.81 10.97 5.67
CA CYS A 94 -2.86 12.08 5.66
C CYS A 94 -3.04 12.93 4.40
N ASN A 95 -3.55 14.16 4.57
CA ASN A 95 -3.79 15.10 3.47
C ASN A 95 -2.51 15.41 2.67
N ASP A 96 -1.37 15.54 3.34
CA ASP A 96 -0.10 15.88 2.69
C ASP A 96 0.46 14.73 1.83
N CYS A 97 0.17 13.49 2.21
CA CYS A 97 0.54 12.30 1.42
C CYS A 97 -0.52 11.93 0.39
N ASP A 98 -1.75 12.44 0.53
CA ASP A 98 -2.94 11.99 -0.17
C ASP A 98 -3.13 10.45 -0.09
N ILE A 99 -2.87 9.87 1.10
CA ILE A 99 -2.95 8.42 1.37
C ILE A 99 -3.65 8.14 2.70
N CYS A 100 -4.48 7.09 2.71
CA CYS A 100 -4.99 6.46 3.92
C CYS A 100 -3.97 5.46 4.50
N ARG A 101 -3.66 5.59 5.79
CA ARG A 101 -2.73 4.74 6.56
C ARG A 101 -3.50 3.99 7.66
N VAL A 102 -2.94 2.88 8.12
CA VAL A 102 -3.46 2.03 9.20
C VAL A 102 -2.72 2.36 10.51
N GLY A 103 -3.39 2.32 11.66
CA GLY A 103 -2.73 2.37 12.97
C GLY A 103 -2.90 3.65 13.81
N ARG A 104 -4.02 4.38 13.68
CA ARG A 104 -4.37 5.65 14.36
C ARG A 104 -3.49 6.84 13.99
N ARG A 105 -4.11 8.00 13.78
CA ARG A 105 -3.39 9.26 13.48
C ARG A 105 -2.36 9.62 14.56
N ASP A 106 -2.68 9.37 15.83
CA ASP A 106 -1.84 9.73 16.97
C ASP A 106 -0.56 8.91 17.08
N ASN A 107 -0.39 7.85 16.29
CA ASN A 107 0.85 7.08 16.25
C ASN A 107 1.81 7.52 15.14
N TYR A 108 1.39 8.47 14.28
CA TYR A 108 2.14 8.90 13.11
C TYR A 108 2.34 10.42 13.08
N PHE A 109 3.40 10.84 12.41
CA PHE A 109 3.61 12.23 12.01
C PHE A 109 3.99 12.30 10.53
N HIS A 110 3.59 13.36 9.85
CA HIS A 110 4.07 13.64 8.50
C HIS A 110 5.41 14.38 8.61
N CYS A 111 6.43 13.91 7.90
CA CYS A 111 7.71 14.58 7.75
C CYS A 111 7.72 15.37 6.43
N PRO A 112 7.62 16.71 6.44
CA PRO A 112 7.56 17.50 5.21
C PRO A 112 8.79 17.33 4.32
N LYS A 113 9.97 17.13 4.94
CA LYS A 113 11.23 16.96 4.22
C LYS A 113 11.32 15.62 3.48
N CYS A 114 10.65 14.59 4.00
CA CYS A 114 10.59 13.26 3.36
C CYS A 114 9.33 13.09 2.50
N GLY A 115 8.34 13.99 2.61
CA GLY A 115 7.04 13.86 1.98
C GLY A 115 6.26 12.60 2.40
N SER A 116 6.47 12.10 3.62
CA SER A 116 5.94 10.80 4.06
C SER A 116 5.56 10.75 5.54
N CYS A 117 4.60 9.89 5.87
CA CYS A 117 4.20 9.59 7.24
C CYS A 117 5.10 8.53 7.88
N TYR A 118 5.58 8.78 9.09
CA TYR A 118 6.36 7.84 9.90
C TYR A 118 5.75 7.67 11.29
N ALA A 119 6.10 6.57 11.95
CA ALA A 119 5.74 6.36 13.36
C ALA A 119 6.36 7.46 14.24
N ILE A 120 5.66 7.91 15.29
CA ILE A 120 6.13 8.98 16.19
C ILE A 120 7.49 8.68 16.82
N SER A 121 7.84 7.40 17.00
CA SER A 121 9.17 6.99 17.48
C SER A 121 10.33 7.48 16.61
N LEU A 122 10.08 7.82 15.34
CA LEU A 122 11.07 8.34 14.39
C LEU A 122 11.11 9.88 14.34
N ARG A 123 10.28 10.57 15.14
CA ARG A 123 10.25 12.03 15.16
C ARG A 123 11.60 12.58 15.59
N ASP A 124 12.10 13.55 14.83
CA ASP A 124 13.35 14.30 15.04
C ASP A 124 14.66 13.48 15.07
N ASN A 125 14.59 12.16 14.85
CA ASN A 125 15.76 11.26 15.01
C ASN A 125 16.03 10.37 13.80
N HIS A 126 15.25 10.46 12.73
CA HIS A 126 15.49 9.66 11.52
C HIS A 126 16.49 10.35 10.59
N LEU A 127 17.55 9.63 10.21
CA LEU A 127 18.39 10.00 9.08
C LEU A 127 17.57 9.80 7.81
N TYR A 128 17.50 10.79 6.92
CA TYR A 128 16.70 10.66 5.71
C TYR A 128 17.48 11.09 4.48
N VAL A 129 17.15 10.43 3.37
CA VAL A 129 17.33 10.96 2.02
C VAL A 129 15.99 11.52 1.56
N GLU A 130 16.02 12.69 0.91
CA GLU A 130 14.81 13.28 0.33
C GLU A 130 14.09 12.26 -0.57
N ASP A 131 12.77 12.22 -0.47
CA ASP A 131 11.93 11.29 -1.25
C ASP A 131 12.30 9.80 -1.14
N SER A 132 12.97 9.37 -0.05
CA SER A 132 13.38 7.96 0.13
C SER A 132 12.23 6.95 0.06
N MET A 133 11.00 7.37 0.37
CA MET A 133 9.78 6.56 0.23
C MET A 133 9.19 6.56 -1.18
N LYS A 134 9.52 7.53 -2.04
CA LYS A 134 9.11 7.56 -3.45
C LYS A 134 10.10 6.79 -4.33
N ASN A 135 10.52 5.63 -3.84
CA ASN A 135 11.45 4.73 -4.51
C ASN A 135 10.95 3.29 -4.42
N HIS A 136 11.58 2.40 -5.18
CA HIS A 136 11.30 0.96 -5.11
C HIS A 136 12.15 0.31 -4.03
N CYS A 137 11.59 -0.69 -3.35
CA CYS A 137 12.35 -1.52 -2.44
C CYS A 137 13.51 -2.20 -3.21
N PRO A 138 14.77 -2.12 -2.75
CA PRO A 138 15.91 -2.68 -3.49
C PRO A 138 15.93 -4.21 -3.56
N ILE A 139 15.08 -4.89 -2.79
CA ILE A 139 15.02 -6.36 -2.73
C ILE A 139 13.87 -6.90 -3.58
N CYS A 140 12.64 -6.45 -3.34
CA CYS A 140 11.45 -6.95 -4.07
C CYS A 140 11.01 -6.05 -5.23
N TYR A 141 11.62 -4.88 -5.39
CA TYR A 141 11.30 -3.88 -6.41
C TYR A 141 9.85 -3.36 -6.38
N GLU A 142 9.12 -3.59 -5.30
CA GLU A 142 7.80 -2.99 -5.07
C GLU A 142 7.94 -1.52 -4.67
N PHE A 143 7.06 -0.67 -5.18
CA PHE A 143 7.08 0.77 -4.89
C PHE A 143 6.69 1.04 -3.42
N LEU A 144 7.59 1.66 -2.66
CA LEU A 144 7.47 1.77 -1.20
C LEU A 144 6.30 2.65 -0.76
N PHE A 145 6.02 3.74 -1.49
CA PHE A 145 5.00 4.71 -1.07
C PHE A 145 3.59 4.12 -1.07
N ASP A 146 3.31 3.26 -2.05
CA ASP A 146 2.02 2.62 -2.26
C ASP A 146 1.88 1.25 -1.59
N SER A 147 2.98 0.69 -1.09
CA SER A 147 2.97 -0.58 -0.38
C SER A 147 2.21 -0.48 0.94
N THR A 148 1.51 -1.56 1.29
CA THR A 148 0.90 -1.76 2.61
C THR A 148 1.87 -2.38 3.60
N LYS A 149 3.05 -2.82 3.15
CA LYS A 149 4.06 -3.45 3.99
C LYS A 149 4.76 -2.42 4.88
N GLN A 150 5.20 -2.87 6.05
CA GLN A 150 5.95 -2.02 6.96
C GLN A 150 7.31 -1.67 6.33
N THR A 151 7.72 -0.41 6.43
CA THR A 151 9.02 0.06 5.97
C THR A 151 9.93 0.42 7.13
N THR A 152 11.24 0.39 6.89
CA THR A 152 12.29 0.79 7.82
C THR A 152 13.30 1.69 7.12
N ILE A 153 13.82 2.66 7.88
CA ILE A 153 14.86 3.58 7.43
C ILE A 153 16.22 3.00 7.82
N LEU A 154 17.08 2.80 6.82
CA LEU A 154 18.43 2.31 7.01
C LEU A 154 19.34 3.39 7.61
N LYS A 155 20.51 2.98 8.11
CA LYS A 155 21.53 3.92 8.61
C LYS A 155 22.02 4.92 7.55
N CYS A 156 21.93 4.57 6.26
CA CYS A 156 22.25 5.46 5.16
C CYS A 156 21.08 6.37 4.73
N GLY A 157 19.96 6.36 5.46
CA GLY A 157 18.78 7.18 5.20
C GLY A 157 17.83 6.67 4.11
N HIS A 158 18.21 5.63 3.37
CA HIS A 158 17.32 4.96 2.41
C HIS A 158 16.25 4.13 3.11
N THR A 159 15.11 3.96 2.45
CA THR A 159 13.99 3.18 3.00
C THR A 159 13.83 1.85 2.27
N MET A 160 13.46 0.78 2.99
CA MET A 160 13.06 -0.51 2.41
C MET A 160 11.99 -1.21 3.26
N HIS A 161 11.38 -2.29 2.78
CA HIS A 161 10.46 -3.09 3.61
C HIS A 161 11.19 -3.77 4.77
N VAL A 162 10.54 -3.85 5.94
CA VAL A 162 11.06 -4.53 7.14
C VAL A 162 11.36 -6.00 6.84
N GLU A 163 10.42 -6.69 6.18
CA GLU A 163 10.58 -8.11 5.83
C GLU A 163 11.81 -8.32 4.92
N CYS A 164 11.96 -7.50 3.89
CA CYS A 164 13.12 -7.55 2.99
C CYS A 164 14.44 -7.25 3.73
N TYR A 165 14.42 -6.31 4.66
CA TYR A 165 15.57 -6.01 5.53
C TYR A 165 15.94 -7.24 6.36
N GLU A 166 14.98 -7.87 7.03
CA GLU A 166 15.22 -9.06 7.85
C GLU A 166 15.74 -10.24 7.03
N GLU A 167 15.20 -10.48 5.84
CA GLU A 167 15.66 -11.52 4.93
C GLU A 167 17.10 -11.31 4.47
N MET A 168 17.45 -10.06 4.11
CA MET A 168 18.82 -9.68 3.77
C MET A 168 19.76 -9.98 4.95
N PHE A 169 19.40 -9.59 6.17
CA PHE A 169 20.20 -9.86 7.37
C PHE A 169 20.34 -11.35 7.68
N LYS A 170 19.27 -12.14 7.53
CA LYS A 170 19.31 -13.61 7.69
C LYS A 170 20.26 -14.24 6.67
N SER A 171 20.23 -13.77 5.42
CA SER A 171 21.08 -14.27 4.34
C SER A 171 22.55 -13.96 4.59
N LEU A 172 22.88 -12.74 5.03
CA LEU A 172 24.24 -12.36 5.43
C LEU A 172 24.79 -13.23 6.56
N LYS A 173 23.98 -13.52 7.59
CA LYS A 173 24.38 -14.42 8.70
C LYS A 173 24.65 -15.84 8.22
N ARG A 174 23.86 -16.37 7.27
CA ARG A 174 24.06 -17.69 6.67
C ARG A 174 25.36 -17.75 5.87
N MET A 175 25.63 -16.73 5.04
CA MET A 175 26.88 -16.65 4.27
C MET A 175 28.10 -16.57 5.18
N ASN A 176 28.06 -15.76 6.24
CA ASN A 176 29.16 -15.69 7.20
C ASN A 176 29.38 -17.04 7.90
N LYS A 177 28.31 -17.74 8.32
CA LYS A 177 28.42 -19.07 8.94
C LYS A 177 29.03 -20.11 7.99
N LEU A 178 28.71 -20.04 6.69
CA LEU A 178 29.31 -20.91 5.67
C LEU A 178 30.78 -20.54 5.40
N PHE A 179 31.10 -19.25 5.39
CA PHE A 179 32.47 -18.78 5.26
C PHE A 179 33.30 -19.29 6.44
N TYR A 180 32.93 -19.02 7.69
CA TYR A 180 33.69 -19.48 8.86
C TYR A 180 33.74 -21.00 9.03
N ARG A 181 32.77 -21.77 8.51
CA ARG A 181 32.85 -23.25 8.46
C ARG A 181 33.89 -23.77 7.47
N ASN A 182 34.23 -23.00 6.44
CA ASN A 182 35.20 -23.39 5.42
C ASN A 182 36.63 -22.90 5.73
N TYR A 183 36.85 -22.24 6.88
CA TYR A 183 38.15 -21.73 7.33
C TYR A 183 38.57 -22.25 8.71
N GLU A 184 37.90 -23.26 9.27
CA GLU A 184 38.44 -24.03 10.39
C GLU A 184 39.44 -25.07 9.83
N PHE A 185 40.73 -24.73 9.91
CA PHE A 185 41.85 -25.67 9.75
C PHE A 185 42.13 -26.39 11.07
#